data_AF-A0A522DIS3-F1
#
_entry.id   AF-A0A522DIS3-F1
#
_cell.length_a   1.000
_cell.length_b   1.000
_cell.length_c   1.000
_cell.angle_alpha   90.00
_cell.angle_beta   90.00
_cell.angle_gamma   90.00
#
_symmetry.space_group_name_H-M   'P 1'
#
loop_
_entity.id
_entity.type
_entity.pdbx_description
1 polymer ?
#
loop_
_entity_poly.entity_id
_entity_poly.type
_entity_poly.pdbx_seq_one_letter_code
_entity_poly.pdbx_strand_id
1 'polypeptide(L)'
;MPKKIFIAITMFFLISDLLSQTSGIPNGIIYKFASDSINNEAKKIILNELSESRKYSLFDKILYIGPQLWNRYKNIQSLNNITGGNIQIKMPQYDAAGNKTGDKNADAKLIQNTSDFVLLWNQVIYDISTDTIHIRKLSTKEIIYYWSVIFYDIEEPVFVIENKKYKVLIQLTGDKLKLFWIDELLP
;
A
#
# COMPACT_ATOMS: atom_id res chain seq x y z
N MET A 1 -56.67 12.72 -30.78
CA MET A 1 -55.59 11.71 -30.68
C MET A 1 -54.38 12.36 -30.04
N PRO A 2 -53.94 11.97 -28.84
CA PRO A 2 -52.76 12.56 -28.20
C PRO A 2 -51.48 11.92 -28.75
N LYS A 3 -50.51 12.75 -29.16
CA LYS A 3 -49.16 12.30 -29.53
C LYS A 3 -48.38 11.95 -28.26
N LYS A 4 -47.93 10.71 -28.14
CA LYS A 4 -46.99 10.27 -27.09
C LYS A 4 -45.60 10.82 -27.45
N ILE A 5 -45.04 11.68 -26.60
CA ILE A 5 -43.65 12.11 -26.66
C ILE A 5 -42.84 11.08 -25.86
N PHE A 6 -41.95 10.35 -26.54
CA PHE A 6 -40.94 9.52 -25.89
C PHE A 6 -39.73 10.42 -25.59
N ILE A 7 -39.48 10.69 -24.31
CA ILE A 7 -38.25 11.34 -23.87
C ILE A 7 -37.21 10.24 -23.66
N ALA A 8 -36.23 10.16 -24.56
CA ALA A 8 -35.04 9.34 -24.36
C ALA A 8 -34.09 10.10 -23.42
N ILE A 9 -33.99 9.64 -22.17
CA ILE A 9 -32.99 10.13 -21.22
C ILE A 9 -31.68 9.39 -21.55
N THR A 10 -30.78 10.06 -22.25
CA THR A 10 -29.43 9.53 -22.52
C THR A 10 -28.61 9.62 -21.23
N MET A 11 -28.33 8.45 -20.66
CA MET A 11 -27.49 8.26 -19.48
C MET A 11 -26.02 8.55 -19.86
N PHE A 12 -25.53 9.75 -19.56
CA PHE A 12 -24.17 10.19 -19.88
C PHE A 12 -23.38 10.48 -18.60
N PHE A 13 -23.15 9.46 -17.75
CA PHE A 13 -22.39 9.63 -16.50
C PHE A 13 -21.64 8.36 -16.07
N LEU A 14 -20.78 7.80 -16.93
CA LEU A 14 -19.90 6.68 -16.51
C LEU A 14 -18.43 6.78 -17.00
N ILE A 15 -18.04 7.82 -17.74
CA ILE A 15 -16.68 7.89 -18.32
C ILE A 15 -15.72 8.75 -17.47
N SER A 16 -16.24 9.63 -16.61
CA SER A 16 -15.44 10.59 -15.84
C SER A 16 -14.53 9.94 -14.79
N ASP A 17 -15.03 8.91 -14.10
CA ASP A 17 -14.32 8.32 -12.95
C ASP A 17 -13.13 7.44 -13.35
N LEU A 18 -13.15 6.87 -14.56
CA LEU A 18 -12.06 6.02 -15.05
C LEU A 18 -10.83 6.87 -15.46
N LEU A 19 -11.05 8.03 -16.09
CA LEU A 19 -9.98 8.92 -16.54
C LEU A 19 -9.25 9.59 -15.36
N SER A 20 -9.98 9.91 -14.28
CA SER A 20 -9.39 10.52 -13.08
C SER A 20 -8.47 9.58 -12.29
N GLN A 21 -8.65 8.26 -12.41
CA GLN A 21 -7.77 7.28 -11.74
C GLN A 21 -6.44 7.13 -12.45
N THR A 22 -6.43 7.23 -13.78
CA THR A 22 -5.20 7.08 -14.59
C THR A 22 -4.28 8.29 -14.61
N SER A 23 -4.80 9.51 -14.41
CA SER A 23 -4.01 10.75 -14.51
C SER A 23 -2.93 10.91 -13.44
N GLY A 24 -2.94 10.09 -12.39
CA GLY A 24 -1.97 10.12 -11.30
C GLY A 24 -0.78 9.18 -11.45
N ILE A 25 -0.79 8.27 -12.43
CA ILE A 25 0.27 7.27 -12.62
C ILE A 25 1.39 7.83 -13.52
N PRO A 26 2.64 7.89 -13.04
CA PRO A 26 3.77 8.32 -13.84
C PRO A 26 4.02 7.43 -15.07
N ASN A 27 4.52 8.03 -16.15
CA ASN A 27 4.92 7.31 -17.35
C ASN A 27 5.98 6.22 -17.02
N GLY A 28 5.82 5.04 -17.62
CA GLY A 28 6.75 3.92 -17.45
C GLY A 28 6.50 3.06 -16.20
N ILE A 29 5.50 3.40 -15.37
CA ILE A 29 5.07 2.57 -14.25
C ILE A 29 3.89 1.71 -14.69
N ILE A 30 4.01 0.40 -14.53
CA ILE A 30 2.90 -0.54 -14.76
C ILE A 30 2.07 -0.57 -13.47
N TYR A 31 0.80 -0.17 -13.58
CA TYR A 31 -0.14 -0.09 -12.48
C TYR A 31 -1.45 -0.81 -12.84
N LYS A 32 -1.82 -1.83 -12.07
CA LYS A 32 -3.03 -2.65 -12.28
C LYS A 32 -4.09 -2.29 -11.27
N PHE A 33 -5.17 -1.67 -11.74
CA PHE A 33 -6.30 -1.26 -10.92
C PHE A 33 -7.18 -2.46 -10.52
N ALA A 34 -7.68 -2.42 -9.29
CA ALA A 34 -8.72 -3.33 -8.83
C ALA A 34 -10.09 -2.65 -8.98
N SER A 35 -11.16 -3.44 -9.02
CA SER A 35 -12.51 -2.87 -9.01
C SER A 35 -12.77 -2.11 -7.71
N ASP A 36 -13.68 -1.15 -7.74
CA ASP A 36 -14.10 -0.42 -6.54
C ASP A 36 -14.64 -1.37 -5.46
N SER A 37 -15.27 -2.47 -5.86
CA SER A 37 -15.74 -3.52 -4.93
C SER A 37 -14.58 -4.11 -4.14
N ILE A 38 -13.51 -4.54 -4.83
CA ILE A 38 -12.32 -5.13 -4.19
C ILE A 38 -11.62 -4.07 -3.32
N ASN A 39 -11.48 -2.84 -3.82
CA ASN A 39 -10.88 -1.74 -3.06
C ASN A 39 -11.67 -1.40 -1.78
N ASN A 40 -13.00 -1.43 -1.84
CA ASN A 40 -13.86 -1.16 -0.69
C ASN A 40 -13.84 -2.32 0.32
N GLU A 41 -13.77 -3.57 -0.15
CA GLU A 41 -13.61 -4.73 0.72
C GLU A 41 -12.26 -4.71 1.44
N ALA A 42 -11.18 -4.41 0.71
CA ALA A 42 -9.85 -4.22 1.27
C ALA A 42 -9.84 -3.19 2.40
N LYS A 43 -10.43 -2.00 2.18
CA LYS A 43 -10.55 -0.96 3.21
C LYS A 43 -11.27 -1.46 4.47
N LYS A 44 -12.35 -2.23 4.32
CA LYS A 44 -13.07 -2.81 5.47
C LYS A 44 -12.22 -3.78 6.26
N ILE A 45 -11.48 -4.67 5.58
CA ILE A 45 -10.57 -5.62 6.23
C ILE A 45 -9.47 -4.88 6.98
N ILE A 46 -8.85 -3.87 6.36
CA ILE A 46 -7.84 -3.03 7.01
C ILE A 46 -8.42 -2.41 8.28
N LEU A 47 -9.57 -1.72 8.19
CA LEU A 47 -10.19 -1.08 9.36
C LEU A 47 -10.49 -2.07 10.49
N ASN A 48 -10.99 -3.26 10.17
CA ASN A 48 -11.22 -4.30 11.16
C ASN A 48 -9.93 -4.74 11.85
N GLU A 49 -8.83 -4.86 11.10
CA GLU A 49 -7.52 -5.28 11.61
C GLU A 49 -6.79 -4.19 12.39
N LEU A 50 -7.19 -2.93 12.22
CA LEU A 50 -6.73 -1.81 13.05
C LEU A 50 -7.57 -1.67 14.34
N SER A 51 -8.77 -2.25 14.39
CA SER A 51 -9.67 -2.18 15.55
C SER A 51 -9.23 -3.08 16.71
N GLU A 52 -9.88 -2.98 17.87
CA GLU A 52 -9.68 -3.90 18.99
C GLU A 52 -10.11 -5.35 18.68
N SER A 53 -10.99 -5.54 17.69
CA SER A 53 -11.51 -6.86 17.28
C SER A 53 -10.65 -7.58 16.24
N ARG A 54 -9.41 -7.12 16.02
CA ARG A 54 -8.48 -7.66 15.02
C ARG A 54 -8.25 -9.16 15.17
N LYS A 55 -8.05 -9.84 14.04
CA LYS A 55 -7.83 -11.30 14.00
C LYS A 55 -6.46 -11.67 13.45
N TYR A 56 -5.64 -10.70 13.09
CA TYR A 56 -4.36 -10.90 12.41
C TYR A 56 -4.52 -11.68 11.09
N SER A 57 -5.68 -11.53 10.45
CA SER A 57 -6.07 -12.30 9.27
C SER A 57 -5.44 -11.80 7.97
N LEU A 58 -4.75 -10.66 8.00
CA LEU A 58 -4.03 -10.11 6.86
C LEU A 58 -2.81 -10.93 6.46
N PHE A 59 -2.21 -11.68 7.38
CA PHE A 59 -1.05 -12.50 7.08
C PHE A 59 -1.43 -13.81 6.37
N ASP A 60 -0.57 -14.27 5.47
CA ASP A 60 -0.66 -15.57 4.82
C ASP A 60 0.67 -16.32 4.95
N LYS A 61 1.58 -16.15 3.98
CA LYS A 61 2.84 -16.89 3.94
C LYS A 61 4.07 -15.99 4.09
N ILE A 62 4.10 -14.91 3.33
CA ILE A 62 5.22 -13.98 3.27
C ILE A 62 4.66 -12.57 3.25
N LEU A 63 5.25 -11.70 4.07
CA LEU A 63 5.05 -10.27 4.04
C LEU A 63 6.41 -9.58 3.90
N TYR A 64 6.51 -8.69 2.92
CA TYR A 64 7.67 -7.83 2.71
C TYR A 64 7.50 -6.54 3.52
N ILE A 65 8.50 -6.23 4.35
CA ILE A 65 8.65 -4.94 5.01
C ILE A 65 9.68 -4.15 4.21
N GLY A 66 9.22 -3.06 3.61
CA GLY A 66 10.05 -2.16 2.83
C GLY A 66 11.08 -1.39 3.67
N PRO A 67 12.03 -0.74 3.00
CA PRO A 67 13.26 -0.30 3.64
C PRO A 67 13.07 0.86 4.61
N GLN A 68 12.09 1.74 4.39
CA GLN A 68 11.89 2.88 5.30
C GLN A 68 11.31 2.41 6.62
N LEU A 69 10.27 1.59 6.57
CA LEU A 69 9.66 1.02 7.76
C LEU A 69 10.66 0.14 8.52
N TRP A 70 11.40 -0.72 7.81
CA TRP A 70 12.39 -1.57 8.47
C TRP A 70 13.54 -0.76 9.10
N ASN A 71 13.98 0.32 8.46
CA ASN A 71 15.01 1.18 9.03
C ASN A 71 14.59 1.77 10.38
N ARG A 72 13.30 2.09 10.56
CA ARG A 72 12.74 2.52 11.85
C ARG A 72 12.57 1.36 12.82
N TYR A 73 12.05 0.24 12.35
CA TYR A 73 11.64 -0.89 13.18
C TYR A 73 12.78 -1.79 13.65
N LYS A 74 13.89 -1.88 12.90
CA LYS A 74 15.02 -2.78 13.23
C LYS A 74 15.68 -2.51 14.59
N ASN A 75 15.48 -1.31 15.14
CA ASN A 75 16.03 -0.93 16.45
C ASN A 75 15.04 -1.12 17.61
N ILE A 76 13.81 -1.55 17.32
CA ILE A 76 12.80 -1.85 18.35
C ILE A 76 13.07 -3.25 18.88
N GLN A 77 13.29 -3.38 20.20
CA GLN A 77 13.73 -4.63 20.83
C GLN A 77 12.82 -5.82 20.50
N SER A 78 11.49 -5.62 20.49
CA SER A 78 10.53 -6.68 20.16
C SER A 78 10.63 -7.16 18.71
N LEU A 79 10.99 -6.28 17.77
CA LEU A 79 11.07 -6.58 16.34
C LEU A 79 12.47 -7.04 15.90
N ASN A 80 13.52 -6.59 16.58
CA ASN A 80 14.89 -7.04 16.33
C ASN A 80 15.07 -8.54 16.65
N ASN A 81 14.23 -9.11 17.52
CA ASN A 81 14.23 -10.54 17.83
C ASN A 81 13.73 -11.44 16.69
N ILE A 82 13.19 -10.86 15.61
CA ILE A 82 12.84 -11.61 14.39
C ILE A 82 14.16 -11.94 13.68
N THR A 83 14.68 -13.16 13.87
CA THR A 83 16.04 -13.53 13.44
C THR A 83 16.17 -13.82 11.94
N GLY A 84 15.11 -14.30 11.29
CA GLY A 84 15.09 -14.65 9.86
C GLY A 84 14.69 -13.51 8.92
N GLY A 85 14.66 -13.77 7.62
CA GLY A 85 14.05 -12.87 6.63
C GLY A 85 14.79 -11.56 6.34
N ASN A 86 16.06 -11.42 6.73
CA ASN A 86 16.84 -10.24 6.36
C ASN A 86 17.09 -10.22 4.85
N ILE A 87 16.67 -9.16 4.17
CA ILE A 87 16.85 -8.98 2.72
C ILE A 87 17.41 -7.60 2.43
N GLN A 88 17.96 -7.42 1.22
CA GLN A 88 18.37 -6.12 0.72
C GLN A 88 17.66 -5.83 -0.60
N ILE A 89 17.14 -4.62 -0.71
CA ILE A 89 16.53 -4.10 -1.93
C ILE A 89 17.55 -3.20 -2.62
N LYS A 90 17.73 -3.40 -3.93
CA LYS A 90 18.54 -2.51 -4.77
C LYS A 90 17.67 -1.37 -5.28
N MET A 91 17.84 -0.19 -4.70
CA MET A 91 17.10 1.01 -5.10
C MET A 91 17.90 1.79 -6.15
N PRO A 92 17.34 2.10 -7.32
CA PRO A 92 18.02 2.93 -8.30
C PRO A 92 18.25 4.35 -7.76
N GLN A 93 19.42 4.90 -8.04
CA GLN A 93 19.77 6.28 -7.73
C GLN A 93 19.74 7.11 -9.02
N TYR A 94 19.24 8.34 -8.92
CA TYR A 94 19.15 9.28 -10.02
C TYR A 94 19.86 10.59 -9.67
N ASP A 95 20.48 11.23 -10.66
CA ASP A 95 20.97 12.59 -10.53
C ASP A 95 19.82 13.62 -10.63
N ALA A 96 20.16 14.91 -10.49
CA ALA A 96 19.19 16.01 -10.62
C ALA A 96 18.58 16.11 -12.03
N ALA A 97 19.21 15.50 -13.05
CA ALA A 97 18.71 15.45 -14.42
C ALA A 97 17.85 14.20 -14.69
N GLY A 98 17.67 13.32 -13.71
CA GLY A 98 16.88 12.09 -13.83
C GLY A 98 17.61 10.92 -14.48
N ASN A 99 18.94 11.01 -14.67
CA ASN A 99 19.72 9.88 -15.19
C ASN A 99 20.07 8.92 -14.06
N LYS A 100 19.96 7.62 -14.32
CA LYS A 100 20.38 6.59 -13.35
C LYS A 100 21.89 6.68 -13.13
N THR A 101 22.31 6.92 -11.89
CA THR A 101 23.73 7.03 -11.49
C THR A 101 24.27 5.78 -10.81
N GLY A 102 23.40 4.89 -10.35
CA GLY A 102 23.80 3.66 -9.68
C GLY A 102 22.63 2.99 -8.98
N ASP A 103 22.95 2.06 -8.09
CA ASP A 103 22.00 1.42 -7.19
C ASP A 103 22.51 1.53 -5.75
N LYS A 104 21.60 1.77 -4.81
CA LYS A 104 21.86 1.75 -3.37
C LYS A 104 21.17 0.54 -2.75
N ASN A 105 21.92 -0.25 -1.98
CA ASN A 105 21.31 -1.29 -1.17
C ASN A 105 20.61 -0.66 0.04
N ALA A 106 19.37 -1.08 0.29
CA ALA A 106 18.61 -0.72 1.47
C ALA A 106 18.16 -1.99 2.21
N ASP A 107 18.35 -2.01 3.53
CA ASP A 107 17.92 -3.13 4.36
C ASP A 107 16.39 -3.21 4.37
N ALA A 108 15.87 -4.42 4.24
CA ALA A 108 14.46 -4.74 4.33
C ALA A 108 14.28 -6.08 5.05
N LYS A 109 13.01 -6.48 5.26
CA LYS A 109 12.69 -7.65 6.09
C LYS A 109 11.54 -8.46 5.51
N LEU A 110 11.61 -9.77 5.68
CA LEU A 110 10.53 -10.70 5.42
C LEU A 110 9.97 -11.21 6.73
N ILE A 111 8.65 -11.22 6.83
CA ILE A 111 7.90 -11.95 7.84
C ILE A 111 7.38 -13.24 7.21
N GLN A 112 7.66 -14.37 7.85
CA GLN A 112 7.39 -15.71 7.29
C GLN A 112 6.52 -16.58 8.21
N ASN A 113 6.07 -16.05 9.33
CA ASN A 113 5.18 -16.74 10.27
C ASN A 113 4.25 -15.76 10.98
N THR A 114 3.16 -16.29 11.52
CA THR A 114 2.12 -15.50 12.18
C THR A 114 2.62 -14.81 13.45
N SER A 115 3.50 -15.43 14.24
CA SER A 115 4.03 -14.82 15.47
C SER A 115 4.78 -13.52 15.19
N ASP A 116 5.65 -13.52 14.18
CA ASP A 116 6.42 -12.34 13.78
C ASP A 116 5.51 -11.28 13.15
N PHE A 117 4.47 -11.69 12.40
CA PHE A 117 3.45 -10.78 11.90
C PHE A 117 2.69 -10.08 13.03
N VAL A 118 2.31 -10.81 14.08
CA VAL A 118 1.62 -10.22 15.24
C VAL A 118 2.49 -9.16 15.91
N LEU A 119 3.79 -9.41 16.06
CA LEU A 119 4.72 -8.42 16.60
C LEU A 119 4.78 -7.16 15.71
N LEU A 120 4.96 -7.33 14.40
CA LEU A 120 4.99 -6.22 13.44
C LEU A 120 3.68 -5.42 13.46
N TRP A 121 2.55 -6.11 13.31
CA TRP A 121 1.25 -5.48 13.15
C TRP A 121 0.83 -4.72 14.41
N ASN A 122 1.18 -5.23 15.60
CA ASN A 122 0.97 -4.50 16.84
C ASN A 122 1.81 -3.22 16.92
N GLN A 123 3.04 -3.21 16.41
CA GLN A 123 3.82 -1.98 16.31
C GLN A 123 3.21 -0.98 15.33
N VAL A 124 2.73 -1.44 14.17
CA VAL A 124 2.02 -0.58 13.21
C VAL A 124 0.80 0.06 13.86
N ILE A 125 0.01 -0.71 14.59
CA ILE A 125 -1.19 -0.21 15.28
C ILE A 125 -0.81 0.79 16.37
N TYR A 126 0.22 0.49 17.16
CA TYR A 126 0.73 1.43 18.17
C TYR A 126 1.06 2.79 17.53
N ASP A 127 1.75 2.79 16.39
CA ASP A 127 2.12 4.02 15.68
C ASP A 127 0.89 4.81 15.19
N ILE A 128 -0.11 4.13 14.62
CA ILE A 128 -1.24 4.83 13.97
C ILE A 128 -2.40 5.17 14.92
N SER A 129 -2.56 4.43 16.03
CA SER A 129 -3.75 4.47 16.90
C SER A 129 -3.94 5.74 17.73
N THR A 130 -2.95 6.63 17.78
CA THR A 130 -2.98 7.82 18.65
C THR A 130 -3.80 8.99 18.10
N ASP A 131 -4.21 8.93 16.84
CA ASP A 131 -4.80 10.05 16.11
C ASP A 131 -5.90 9.54 15.16
N THR A 132 -6.69 10.46 14.59
CA THR A 132 -7.63 10.13 13.51
C THR A 132 -6.88 9.48 12.35
N ILE A 133 -7.33 8.29 11.96
CA ILE A 133 -6.74 7.51 10.87
C ILE A 133 -7.47 7.84 9.56
N HIS A 134 -6.70 8.05 8.49
CA HIS A 134 -7.19 8.16 7.13
C HIS A 134 -6.64 7.02 6.27
N ILE A 135 -7.50 6.45 5.41
CA ILE A 135 -7.10 5.45 4.42
C ILE A 135 -7.38 6.01 3.04
N ARG A 136 -6.33 6.23 2.26
CA ARG A 136 -6.40 6.84 0.91
C ARG A 136 -5.54 6.13 -0.11
N LYS A 137 -5.72 6.48 -1.38
CA LYS A 137 -4.82 6.07 -2.46
C LYS A 137 -3.49 6.83 -2.37
N LEU A 138 -2.46 6.26 -2.98
CA LEU A 138 -1.15 6.88 -3.08
C LEU A 138 -1.22 8.09 -4.01
N SER A 139 -0.47 9.13 -3.67
CA SER A 139 -0.17 10.24 -4.57
C SER A 139 0.87 9.83 -5.61
N THR A 140 1.03 10.62 -6.68
CA THR A 140 2.04 10.37 -7.71
C THR A 140 3.46 10.23 -7.16
N LYS A 141 3.86 11.07 -6.18
CA LYS A 141 5.19 10.97 -5.55
C LYS A 141 5.37 9.67 -4.77
N GLU A 142 4.32 9.23 -4.07
CA GLU A 142 4.34 7.99 -3.29
C GLU A 142 4.33 6.76 -4.21
N ILE A 143 3.67 6.82 -5.38
CA ILE A 143 3.74 5.79 -6.42
C ILE A 143 5.16 5.68 -6.98
N ILE A 144 5.82 6.80 -7.30
CA ILE A 144 7.22 6.82 -7.77
C ILE A 144 8.13 6.17 -6.74
N TYR A 145 7.98 6.55 -5.47
CA TYR A 145 8.74 5.94 -4.39
C TYR A 145 8.47 4.44 -4.30
N TYR A 146 7.19 4.03 -4.27
CA TYR A 146 6.84 2.63 -4.13
C TYR A 146 7.41 1.78 -5.28
N TRP A 147 7.31 2.30 -6.50
CA TRP A 147 7.91 1.67 -7.69
C TRP A 147 9.43 1.51 -7.58
N SER A 148 10.12 2.42 -6.89
CA SER A 148 11.58 2.35 -6.72
C SER A 148 12.06 1.28 -5.74
N VAL A 149 11.17 0.73 -4.92
CA VAL A 149 11.51 -0.26 -3.88
C VAL A 149 11.00 -1.67 -4.15
N ILE A 150 10.13 -1.85 -5.16
CA ILE A 150 9.59 -3.17 -5.53
C ILE A 150 10.23 -3.72 -6.81
N PHE A 151 10.08 -5.02 -7.01
CA PHE A 151 10.63 -5.78 -8.14
C PHE A 151 9.54 -6.35 -9.06
N TYR A 152 8.31 -5.87 -8.92
CA TYR A 152 7.10 -6.36 -9.56
C TYR A 152 6.15 -5.19 -9.86
N ASP A 153 5.16 -5.37 -10.73
CA ASP A 153 4.13 -4.36 -11.08
C ASP A 153 3.32 -3.90 -9.87
N ILE A 154 2.91 -2.63 -9.80
CA ILE A 154 2.01 -2.20 -8.74
C ILE A 154 0.62 -2.77 -9.02
N GLU A 155 0.13 -3.62 -8.13
CA GLU A 155 -1.18 -4.24 -8.24
C GLU A 155 -2.05 -3.85 -7.05
N GLU A 156 -3.23 -3.32 -7.33
CA GLU A 156 -4.21 -3.00 -6.32
C GLU A 156 -4.81 -4.26 -5.68
N PRO A 157 -5.21 -4.19 -4.39
CA PRO A 157 -5.37 -2.98 -3.58
C PRO A 157 -4.09 -2.45 -2.93
N VAL A 158 -3.80 -1.15 -3.16
CA VAL A 158 -2.71 -0.43 -2.49
C VAL A 158 -3.27 0.83 -1.83
N PHE A 159 -2.88 1.07 -0.58
CA PHE A 159 -3.35 2.22 0.20
C PHE A 159 -2.22 2.82 1.05
N VAL A 160 -2.45 4.07 1.44
CA VAL A 160 -1.75 4.72 2.54
C VAL A 160 -2.71 4.76 3.73
N ILE A 161 -2.29 4.19 4.85
CA ILE A 161 -2.90 4.39 6.17
C ILE A 161 -2.09 5.48 6.85
N GLU A 162 -2.70 6.62 7.13
CA GLU A 162 -1.99 7.75 7.71
C GLU A 162 -2.70 8.37 8.90
N ASN A 163 -1.88 8.95 9.78
CA ASN A 163 -2.30 9.90 10.79
C ASN A 163 -1.39 11.14 10.71
N LYS A 164 -1.40 12.01 11.73
CA LYS A 164 -0.57 13.23 11.72
C LYS A 164 0.94 12.98 11.69
N LYS A 165 1.39 11.79 12.07
CA LYS A 165 2.82 11.46 12.28
C LYS A 165 3.33 10.42 11.29
N TYR A 166 2.50 9.46 10.91
CA TYR A 166 2.92 8.28 10.15
C TYR A 166 2.11 8.14 8.87
N LYS A 167 2.78 7.69 7.82
CA LYS A 167 2.18 7.28 6.54
C LYS A 167 2.66 5.87 6.22
N VAL A 168 1.79 4.89 6.42
CA VAL A 168 2.09 3.48 6.20
C VAL A 168 1.50 3.07 4.86
N LEU A 169 2.37 2.73 3.91
CA LEU A 169 1.98 2.11 2.66
C LEU A 169 1.66 0.64 2.91
N ILE A 170 0.55 0.16 2.35
CA ILE A 170 0.21 -1.25 2.33
C ILE A 170 -0.24 -1.70 0.94
N GLN A 171 0.23 -2.86 0.49
CA GLN A 171 -0.33 -3.58 -0.65
C GLN A 171 -0.91 -4.91 -0.18
N LEU A 172 -2.13 -5.19 -0.65
CA LEU A 172 -2.84 -6.44 -0.46
C LEU A 172 -2.80 -7.25 -1.76
N THR A 173 -2.83 -8.58 -1.67
CA THR A 173 -3.03 -9.44 -2.85
C THR A 173 -4.46 -9.27 -3.36
N GLY A 174 -4.64 -9.16 -4.69
CA GLY A 174 -5.96 -8.93 -5.28
C GLY A 174 -6.96 -10.07 -5.13
N ASP A 175 -6.49 -11.31 -4.94
CA ASP A 175 -7.30 -12.53 -4.88
C ASP A 175 -7.85 -12.84 -3.48
N LYS A 176 -7.03 -12.64 -2.45
CA LYS A 176 -7.30 -13.06 -1.06
C LYS A 176 -7.24 -11.92 -0.06
N LEU A 177 -6.91 -10.71 -0.51
CA LEU A 177 -6.76 -9.51 0.31
C LEU A 177 -5.82 -9.76 1.50
N LYS A 178 -4.68 -10.41 1.22
CA LYS A 178 -3.61 -10.67 2.19
C LYS A 178 -2.53 -9.61 2.07
N LEU A 179 -2.01 -9.12 3.19
CA LEU A 179 -0.97 -8.11 3.20
C LEU A 179 0.32 -8.72 2.61
N PHE A 180 0.75 -8.15 1.49
CA PHE A 180 1.91 -8.61 0.74
C PHE A 180 3.12 -7.71 0.96
N TRP A 181 2.89 -6.40 0.98
CA TRP A 181 3.93 -5.40 1.21
C TRP A 181 3.46 -4.36 2.22
N ILE A 182 4.36 -3.94 3.09
CA ILE A 182 4.18 -2.82 4.00
C ILE A 182 5.44 -1.97 4.06
N ASP A 183 5.29 -0.65 4.03
CA ASP A 183 6.42 0.27 4.18
C ASP A 183 5.97 1.60 4.80
N GLU A 184 6.93 2.48 5.04
CA GLU A 184 6.72 3.84 5.49
C GLU A 184 7.01 4.80 4.35
N LEU A 185 6.11 5.76 4.17
CA LEU A 185 6.28 6.86 3.23
C LEU A 185 6.85 8.05 3.98
N LEU A 186 7.80 8.75 3.37
CA LEU A 186 8.29 10.00 3.92
C LEU A 186 7.13 11.03 3.96
N PRO A 187 7.06 11.85 5.02
CA PRO A 187 6.00 12.85 5.19
C PRO A 187 5.91 13.85 4.02
#